data_AF-A0A2X3IHG7-F1
#
_entry.id   AF-A0A2X3IHG7-F1
#
_cell.length_a   1.000
_cell.length_b   1.000
_cell.length_c   1.000
_cell.angle_alpha   90.00
_cell.angle_beta   90.00
_cell.angle_gamma   90.00
#
_symmetry.space_group_name_H-M   'P 1'
#
loop_
_entity.id
_entity.type
_entity.pdbx_description
1 polymer ?
#
loop_
_entity_poly.entity_id
_entity_poly.type
_entity_poly.pdbx_seq_one_letter_code
_entity_poly.pdbx_strand_id
1 'polypeptide(L)'
;MQRDGQKPVILLLNNEGYTVERAIHGPEQRYNDIAAWDWTRLPQAMNVDSQAECWRVTETAQLAAVMEKLASPERLALVEVVLPKQDIPELLRAVTDFAG
;
A
#
# COMPACT_ATOMS: atom_id res chain seq x y z
N MET A 1 -7.12 5.82 -15.41
CA MET A 1 -7.89 4.86 -14.58
C MET A 1 -9.32 5.32 -14.37
N GLN A 2 -9.62 6.24 -13.45
CA GLN A 2 -11.01 6.67 -13.18
C GLN A 2 -11.69 7.32 -14.39
N ARG A 3 -11.01 8.27 -15.05
CA ARG A 3 -11.49 8.93 -16.28
C ARG A 3 -11.82 7.93 -17.41
N ASP A 4 -11.05 6.85 -17.49
CA ASP A 4 -11.13 5.88 -18.60
C ASP A 4 -11.98 4.64 -18.22
N GLY A 5 -12.68 4.68 -17.08
CA GLY A 5 -13.56 3.59 -16.63
C GLY A 5 -12.85 2.29 -16.28
N GLN A 6 -11.55 2.32 -16.00
CA GLN A 6 -10.78 1.13 -15.65
C GLN A 6 -11.12 0.64 -14.25
N LYS A 7 -11.03 -0.68 -14.05
CA LYS A 7 -11.43 -1.38 -12.81
C LYS A 7 -10.25 -2.13 -12.15
N PRO A 8 -9.09 -1.48 -11.92
CA PRO A 8 -7.96 -2.16 -11.34
C PRO A 8 -8.20 -2.43 -9.85
N VAL A 9 -7.54 -3.47 -9.34
CA VAL A 9 -7.32 -3.66 -7.90
C VAL A 9 -5.92 -3.13 -7.59
N ILE A 10 -5.84 -2.09 -6.75
CA ILE A 10 -4.60 -1.45 -6.33
C ILE A 10 -4.33 -1.87 -4.89
N LEU A 11 -3.23 -2.58 -4.67
CA LEU A 11 -2.72 -2.89 -3.33
C LEU A 11 -1.65 -1.86 -2.98
N LEU A 12 -1.93 -1.00 -1.99
CA LEU A 12 -0.98 -0.02 -1.47
C LEU A 12 -0.39 -0.56 -0.18
N LEU A 13 0.90 -0.90 -0.20
CA LEU A 13 1.62 -1.34 0.99
C LEU A 13 2.04 -0.12 1.82
N ASN A 14 1.34 0.12 2.92
CA ASN A 14 1.64 1.22 3.83
C ASN A 14 2.48 0.74 5.00
N ASN A 15 3.79 0.95 4.89
CA ASN A 15 4.81 0.68 5.91
C ASN A 15 5.48 1.98 6.41
N GLU A 16 4.79 3.12 6.32
CA GLU A 16 5.23 4.41 6.85
C GLU A 16 6.55 4.97 6.28
N GLY A 17 6.85 4.67 5.01
CA GLY A 17 7.96 5.29 4.27
C GLY A 17 8.81 4.29 3.52
N TYR A 18 10.12 4.55 3.46
CA TYR A 18 11.04 3.78 2.62
C TYR A 18 11.67 2.62 3.38
N THR A 19 10.92 1.54 3.61
CA THR A 19 11.43 0.36 4.35
C THR A 19 12.68 -0.27 3.71
N VAL A 20 12.81 -0.25 2.38
CA VAL A 20 14.02 -0.71 1.67
C VAL A 20 15.23 0.15 2.05
N GLU A 21 15.10 1.47 1.98
CA GLU A 21 16.19 2.40 2.34
C GLU A 21 16.58 2.26 3.81
N ARG A 22 15.60 2.02 4.71
CA ARG A 22 15.87 1.73 6.12
C ARG A 22 16.69 0.45 6.33
N ALA A 23 16.47 -0.55 5.48
CA ALA A 23 17.22 -1.81 5.52
C ALA A 23 18.64 -1.65 4.96
N ILE A 24 18.85 -0.75 4.00
CA ILE A 24 20.18 -0.45 3.43
C ILE A 24 20.99 0.46 4.36
N HIS A 25 20.44 1.59 4.77
CA HIS A 25 21.18 2.60 5.52
C HIS A 25 20.30 3.55 6.35
N GLY A 26 20.65 3.70 7.63
CA GLY A 26 20.03 4.68 8.52
C GLY A 26 18.56 4.35 8.80
N PRO A 27 18.26 3.24 9.52
CA PRO A 27 16.90 2.73 9.71
C PRO A 27 15.93 3.73 10.35
N GLU A 28 16.44 4.67 11.13
CA GLU A 28 15.65 5.69 11.84
C GLU A 28 15.81 7.10 11.26
N GLN A 29 16.51 7.24 10.14
CA GLN A 29 16.79 8.55 9.57
C GLN A 29 15.52 9.19 8.98
N ARG A 30 15.35 10.49 9.25
CA ARG A 30 14.18 11.27 8.84
C ARG A 30 13.96 11.27 7.32
N TYR A 31 15.01 11.16 6.52
CA TYR A 31 14.88 11.12 5.06
C TYR A 31 14.17 9.86 4.54
N ASN A 32 14.00 8.83 5.38
CA ASN A 32 13.25 7.62 5.07
C ASN A 32 11.75 7.73 5.39
N ASP A 33 11.33 8.80 6.08
CA ASP A 33 9.93 9.07 6.38
C ASP A 33 9.26 9.80 5.21
N ILE A 34 7.98 9.49 4.96
CA ILE A 34 7.13 10.23 4.01
C ILE A 34 5.96 10.86 4.76
N ALA A 35 5.28 11.82 4.11
CA ALA A 35 4.06 12.38 4.66
C ALA A 35 3.00 11.28 4.86
N ALA A 36 2.28 11.33 5.99
CA ALA A 36 1.18 10.42 6.27
C ALA A 36 -0.06 10.87 5.48
N TRP A 37 -0.47 10.08 4.49
CA TRP A 37 -1.63 10.36 3.64
C TRP A 37 -2.83 9.53 4.08
N ASP A 38 -4.03 10.07 3.86
CA ASP A 38 -5.27 9.28 3.89
C ASP A 38 -5.50 8.68 2.50
N TRP A 39 -4.82 7.56 2.23
CA TRP A 39 -4.82 6.90 0.92
C TRP A 39 -6.22 6.51 0.44
N THR A 40 -7.11 6.13 1.37
CA THR A 40 -8.47 5.70 1.06
C THR A 40 -9.37 6.82 0.55
N ARG A 41 -8.99 8.09 0.77
CA ARG A 41 -9.70 9.27 0.25
C ARG A 41 -9.18 9.76 -1.10
N LEU A 42 -8.04 9.23 -1.56
CA LEU A 42 -7.39 9.70 -2.78
C LEU A 42 -8.29 9.56 -4.01
N PRO A 43 -9.04 8.44 -4.22
CA PRO A 43 -9.91 8.32 -5.38
C PRO A 43 -10.98 9.41 -5.46
N GLN A 44 -11.60 9.77 -4.33
CA GLN A 44 -12.64 10.81 -4.25
C GLN A 44 -12.04 12.22 -4.42
N ALA A 45 -10.82 12.44 -3.92
CA ALA A 45 -10.12 13.72 -4.13
C ALA A 45 -9.76 13.96 -5.60
N MET A 46 -9.53 12.90 -6.38
CA MET A 46 -9.17 12.99 -7.80
C MET A 46 -10.39 12.99 -8.75
N ASN A 47 -11.56 12.61 -8.26
CA ASN A 47 -12.81 12.60 -9.02
C ASN A 47 -14.00 12.69 -8.06
N VAL A 48 -14.79 13.77 -8.15
CA VAL A 48 -15.95 13.99 -7.28
C VAL A 48 -17.02 12.89 -7.41
N ASP A 49 -17.14 12.30 -8.59
CA ASP A 49 -18.09 11.22 -8.88
C ASP A 49 -17.45 9.83 -8.72
N SER A 50 -16.31 9.74 -8.04
CA SER A 50 -15.59 8.48 -7.86
C SER A 50 -16.50 7.41 -7.25
N GLN A 51 -16.60 6.30 -7.96
CA GLN A 51 -17.27 5.08 -7.50
C GLN A 51 -16.24 4.04 -7.01
N ALA A 52 -15.02 4.46 -6.71
CA ALA A 52 -13.97 3.57 -6.27
C ALA A 52 -14.31 2.97 -4.90
N GLU A 53 -14.05 1.68 -4.75
CA GLU A 53 -14.18 1.00 -3.47
C GLU A 53 -12.82 1.03 -2.75
N CYS A 54 -12.82 1.45 -1.49
CA CYS A 54 -11.59 1.65 -0.73
C CYS A 54 -11.65 0.90 0.60
N TRP A 55 -10.56 0.22 0.94
CA TRP A 55 -10.41 -0.49 2.21
C TRP A 55 -9.06 -0.17 2.83
N ARG A 56 -9.04 -0.09 4.15
CA ARG A 56 -7.82 -0.15 4.96
C ARG A 56 -7.85 -1.45 5.73
N VAL A 57 -6.80 -2.25 5.58
CA VAL A 57 -6.65 -3.55 6.26
C VAL A 57 -5.37 -3.56 7.07
N THR A 58 -5.46 -4.09 8.28
CA THR A 58 -4.34 -4.22 9.24
C THR A 58 -4.08 -5.68 9.61
N GLU A 59 -4.94 -6.59 9.17
CA GLU A 59 -4.90 -8.00 9.52
C GLU A 59 -5.09 -8.89 8.29
N THR A 60 -4.44 -10.06 8.29
CA THR A 60 -4.53 -11.02 7.18
C THR A 60 -5.96 -11.49 6.91
N ALA A 61 -6.78 -11.66 7.95
CA ALA A 61 -8.18 -12.05 7.80
C ALA A 61 -9.02 -10.98 7.06
N GLN A 62 -8.75 -9.70 7.34
CA GLN A 62 -9.40 -8.59 6.64
C GLN A 62 -8.96 -8.53 5.18
N LEU A 63 -7.65 -8.70 4.93
CA LEU A 63 -7.12 -8.77 3.57
C LEU A 63 -7.76 -9.91 2.78
N ALA A 64 -7.81 -11.11 3.34
CA ALA A 64 -8.46 -12.27 2.69
C ALA A 64 -9.93 -11.98 2.34
N ALA A 65 -10.71 -11.44 3.28
CA ALA A 65 -12.11 -11.10 3.05
C ALA A 65 -12.29 -10.01 1.97
N VAL A 66 -11.38 -9.04 1.89
CA VAL A 66 -11.40 -8.02 0.82
C VAL A 66 -11.02 -8.64 -0.53
N MET A 67 -10.00 -9.51 -0.57
CA MET A 67 -9.59 -10.18 -1.79
C MET A 67 -10.68 -11.10 -2.36
N GLU A 68 -11.47 -11.75 -1.52
CA GLU A 68 -12.63 -12.53 -1.95
C GLU A 68 -13.69 -11.64 -2.65
N LYS A 69 -13.97 -10.46 -2.10
CA LYS A 69 -14.89 -9.49 -2.72
C LYS A 69 -14.34 -8.95 -4.05
N LEU A 70 -13.03 -8.84 -4.15
CA LEU A 70 -12.32 -8.32 -5.32
C LEU A 70 -11.93 -9.39 -6.35
N ALA A 71 -12.44 -10.62 -6.23
CA ALA A 71 -12.22 -11.68 -7.21
C ALA A 71 -12.80 -11.33 -8.61
N SER A 72 -13.84 -10.51 -8.66
CA SER A 72 -14.43 -9.97 -9.89
C SER A 72 -14.80 -8.50 -9.69
N PRO A 73 -13.82 -7.57 -9.76
CA PRO A 73 -14.04 -6.18 -9.41
C PRO A 73 -14.90 -5.48 -10.47
N GLU A 74 -15.99 -4.86 -10.03
CA GLU A 74 -16.87 -4.10 -10.93
C GLU A 74 -16.43 -2.64 -11.11
N ARG A 75 -15.53 -2.17 -10.24
CA ARG A 75 -15.07 -0.77 -10.12
C ARG A 75 -13.58 -0.75 -9.78
N LEU A 76 -12.97 0.43 -9.81
CA LEU A 76 -11.64 0.60 -9.25
C LEU A 76 -11.68 0.27 -7.76
N ALA A 77 -10.71 -0.52 -7.30
CA ALA A 77 -10.55 -0.88 -5.90
C ALA A 77 -9.17 -0.44 -5.40
N LEU A 78 -9.13 0.22 -4.24
CA LEU A 78 -7.90 0.56 -3.53
C LEU A 78 -7.90 -0.11 -2.16
N VAL A 79 -6.90 -0.94 -1.90
CA VAL A 79 -6.70 -1.62 -0.63
C VAL A 79 -5.40 -1.12 -0.03
N GLU A 80 -5.50 -0.29 1.00
CA GLU A 80 -4.38 0.09 1.85
C GLU A 80 -4.08 -1.07 2.79
N VAL A 81 -2.95 -1.74 2.60
CA VAL A 81 -2.44 -2.82 3.43
C VAL A 81 -1.42 -2.24 4.39
N VAL A 82 -1.79 -2.11 5.66
CA VAL A 82 -0.91 -1.58 6.71
C VAL A 82 0.05 -2.67 7.15
N LEU A 83 1.34 -2.37 7.09
CA LEU A 83 2.42 -3.28 7.45
C LEU A 83 3.33 -2.65 8.51
N PRO A 84 4.02 -3.45 9.33
CA PRO A 84 5.05 -2.94 10.22
C PRO A 84 6.17 -2.23 9.44
N LYS A 85 6.66 -1.11 9.96
CA LYS A 85 7.65 -0.23 9.33
C LYS A 85 8.98 -0.93 8.95
N GLN A 86 9.36 -1.96 9.69
CA GLN A 86 10.59 -2.72 9.51
C GLN A 86 10.37 -4.12 8.93
N ASP A 87 9.14 -4.46 8.52
CA ASP A 87 8.87 -5.75 7.90
C ASP A 87 9.46 -5.81 6.49
N ILE A 88 10.36 -6.77 6.26
CA ILE A 88 11.06 -6.96 5.00
C ILE A 88 11.04 -8.45 4.60
N PRO A 89 10.79 -8.77 3.33
CA PRO A 89 10.95 -10.13 2.83
C PRO A 89 12.36 -10.67 3.05
N GLU A 90 12.50 -11.98 3.26
CA GLU A 90 13.80 -12.62 3.50
C GLU A 90 14.82 -12.35 2.39
N LEU A 91 14.36 -12.39 1.12
CA LEU A 91 15.20 -12.07 -0.03
C LEU A 91 15.74 -10.63 0.04
N LEU A 92 14.88 -9.69 0.44
CA LEU A 92 15.28 -8.29 0.54
C LEU A 92 16.34 -8.12 1.64
N ARG A 93 16.15 -8.77 2.79
CA ARG A 93 17.15 -8.78 3.88
C ARG A 93 18.50 -9.28 3.40
N ALA A 94 18.51 -10.42 2.69
CA ALA A 94 19.75 -10.98 2.17
C ALA A 94 20.47 -10.01 1.22
N VAL A 95 19.75 -9.33 0.34
CA VAL A 95 20.34 -8.36 -0.60
C VAL A 95 20.87 -7.11 0.11
N THR A 96 20.17 -6.60 1.11
CA THR A 96 20.60 -5.40 1.84
C THR A 96 21.80 -5.65 2.74
N ASP A 97 21.97 -6.85 3.28
CA ASP A 97 23.14 -7.23 4.09
C ASP A 97 24.46 -7.18 3.28
N PHE A 98 24.40 -7.40 1.95
CA PHE A 98 25.57 -7.27 1.07
C PHE A 98 25.87 -5.83 0.63
N ALA A 99 24.93 -4.90 0.86
CA ALA A 99 25.08 -3.51 0.45
C ALA A 99 25.70 -2.61 1.54
N GLY A 100 25.92 -3.15 2.74
CA GLY A 100 26.50 -2.47 3.90
C GLY A 100 27.99 -2.69 4.11
#